data_AF-A0AA88XT44-F1
#
_entry.id   AF-A0AA88XT44-F1
#
_cell.length_a   1.000
_cell.length_b   1.000
_cell.length_c   1.000
_cell.angle_alpha   90.00
_cell.angle_beta   90.00
_cell.angle_gamma   90.00
#
_symmetry.space_group_name_H-M   'P 1'
#
loop_
_entity.id
_entity.type
_entity.pdbx_description
1 polymer ?
#
loop_
_entity_poly.entity_id
_entity_poly.type
_entity_poly.pdbx_seq_one_letter_code
_entity_poly.pdbx_strand_id
1 'polypeptide(L)'
;MTASQSVEEFVARIVKNLYDLNFNKIDETLEILQRMKKSQKEKHVVNYWKVVQCLGEAAIDMFARLLDNITKTSCSGHMYSNMNQILRLLEHCLSSMAVIRRALAYKEDLLAALFNGIRQNEDEELVMTCFRILYKLLLAGKDYCAAFVKIGILKDCNSHIKCRKGLYGIYPLLTVLYCTKILWVISEFGEQGTKGMIIKSKAYKELCSYVENVHSPVKGTECLVSEMHIIIARIKKCPKERTASGTTRTWVPKVLLYEDIGQKDHAYIFCSSPSCRKQQADGKKILYCGDCRLARYCNEECQKEHWRSDHREKCLKRIRKEKKT
;
A
#
# COMPACT_ATOMS: atom_id res chain seq x y z
N MET A 1 -18.84 -28.08 19.71
CA MET A 1 -18.55 -26.62 19.74
C MET A 1 -17.10 -26.44 19.32
N THR A 2 -16.82 -25.97 18.11
CA THR A 2 -15.44 -25.69 17.67
C THR A 2 -14.97 -24.39 18.32
N ALA A 3 -13.85 -24.43 19.05
CA ALA A 3 -13.28 -23.26 19.70
C ALA A 3 -13.03 -22.14 18.68
N SER A 4 -13.29 -20.88 19.05
CA SER A 4 -12.97 -19.75 18.18
C SER A 4 -11.46 -19.67 17.97
N GLN A 5 -11.01 -19.84 16.73
CA GLN A 5 -9.60 -19.73 16.36
C GLN A 5 -9.03 -18.36 16.77
N SER A 6 -7.81 -18.36 17.32
CA SER A 6 -7.07 -17.13 17.65
C SER A 6 -6.63 -16.37 16.40
N VAL A 7 -6.26 -15.10 16.55
CA VAL A 7 -5.72 -14.29 15.44
C VAL A 7 -4.39 -14.90 14.96
N GLU A 8 -3.57 -15.39 15.88
CA GLU A 8 -2.26 -15.96 15.64
C GLU A 8 -2.34 -17.25 14.82
N GLU A 9 -3.24 -18.16 15.22
CA GLU A 9 -3.50 -19.38 14.46
C GLU A 9 -4.05 -19.06 13.06
N PHE A 10 -4.89 -18.03 12.95
CA PHE A 10 -5.42 -17.63 11.64
C PHE A 10 -4.30 -17.08 10.74
N VAL A 11 -3.46 -16.19 11.25
CA VAL A 11 -2.30 -15.65 10.52
C VAL A 11 -1.32 -16.77 10.15
N ALA A 12 -1.02 -17.70 11.07
CA ALA A 12 -0.14 -18.83 10.79
C ALA A 12 -0.70 -19.73 9.67
N ARG A 13 -2.01 -19.96 9.65
CA ARG A 13 -2.66 -20.67 8.53
C ARG A 13 -2.52 -19.93 7.21
N ILE A 14 -2.71 -18.61 7.19
CA ILE A 14 -2.54 -17.81 5.97
C ILE A 14 -1.09 -17.89 5.48
N VAL A 15 -0.12 -17.77 6.39
CA VAL A 15 1.31 -17.90 6.05
C VAL A 15 1.62 -19.27 5.46
N LYS A 16 1.06 -20.34 6.05
CA LYS A 16 1.20 -21.69 5.51
C LYS A 16 0.61 -21.80 4.10
N ASN A 17 -0.59 -21.28 3.88
CA ASN A 17 -1.23 -21.31 2.55
C ASN A 17 -0.42 -20.54 1.49
N LEU A 18 0.22 -19.43 1.88
CA LEU A 18 1.14 -18.68 1.02
C LEU A 18 2.40 -19.49 0.67
N TYR A 19 2.97 -20.19 1.66
CA TYR A 19 4.11 -21.08 1.44
C TYR A 19 3.76 -22.25 0.51
N ASP A 20 2.60 -22.86 0.72
CA ASP A 20 2.10 -24.01 -0.03
C ASP A 20 1.54 -23.61 -1.43
N LEU A 21 1.56 -22.32 -1.79
CA LEU A 21 0.98 -21.78 -3.03
C LEU A 21 -0.50 -22.17 -3.23
N ASN A 22 -1.26 -22.26 -2.13
CA ASN A 22 -2.65 -22.68 -2.18
C ASN A 22 -3.58 -21.49 -2.48
N PHE A 23 -3.64 -21.13 -3.77
CA PHE A 23 -4.43 -20.00 -4.30
C PHE A 23 -5.92 -20.06 -3.89
N ASN A 24 -6.56 -21.23 -3.95
CA ASN A 24 -7.95 -21.39 -3.49
C ASN A 24 -8.14 -20.98 -2.02
N LYS A 25 -7.19 -21.35 -1.14
CA LYS A 25 -7.24 -20.96 0.28
C LYS A 25 -6.88 -19.50 0.52
N ILE A 26 -6.15 -18.87 -0.40
CA ILE A 26 -5.87 -17.43 -0.37
C ILE A 26 -7.14 -16.66 -0.74
N ASP A 27 -7.89 -17.09 -1.74
CA ASP A 27 -9.19 -16.50 -2.09
C ASP A 27 -10.21 -16.63 -0.96
N GLU A 28 -10.35 -17.82 -0.36
CA GLU A 28 -11.19 -18.00 0.84
C GLU A 28 -10.78 -17.03 1.97
N THR A 29 -9.48 -16.78 2.13
CA THR A 29 -8.95 -15.84 3.12
C THR A 29 -9.36 -14.41 2.79
N LEU A 30 -9.25 -13.98 1.53
CA LEU A 30 -9.64 -12.65 1.08
C LEU A 30 -11.13 -12.40 1.33
N GLU A 31 -11.99 -13.38 1.07
CA GLU A 31 -13.42 -13.28 1.36
C GLU A 31 -13.71 -13.14 2.86
N ILE A 32 -13.01 -13.91 3.71
CA ILE A 32 -13.12 -13.78 5.16
C ILE A 32 -12.71 -12.38 5.61
N LEU A 33 -11.56 -11.88 5.16
CA LEU A 33 -11.06 -10.55 5.50
C LEU A 33 -12.04 -9.45 5.05
N GLN A 34 -12.59 -9.57 3.85
CA GLN A 34 -13.56 -8.61 3.33
C GLN A 34 -14.85 -8.59 4.15
N ARG A 35 -15.36 -9.76 4.58
CA ARG A 35 -16.51 -9.86 5.49
C ARG A 35 -16.22 -9.25 6.86
N MET A 36 -15.03 -9.48 7.40
CA MET A 36 -14.63 -8.88 8.67
C MET A 36 -14.54 -7.35 8.57
N LYS A 37 -13.94 -6.82 7.49
CA LYS A 37 -13.78 -5.39 7.23
C LYS A 37 -15.13 -4.66 7.10
N LYS A 38 -16.12 -5.29 6.45
CA LYS A 38 -17.45 -4.72 6.21
C LYS A 38 -18.46 -5.01 7.33
N SER A 39 -18.04 -5.69 8.40
CA SER A 39 -18.95 -6.08 9.47
C SER A 39 -19.43 -4.88 10.26
N GLN A 40 -20.71 -4.88 10.65
CA GLN A 40 -21.26 -3.91 11.61
C GLN A 40 -20.81 -4.19 13.05
N LYS A 41 -20.27 -5.38 13.33
CA LYS A 41 -19.78 -5.73 14.67
C LYS A 41 -18.34 -5.25 14.82
N GLU A 42 -18.12 -4.32 15.75
CA GLU A 42 -16.80 -3.72 16.02
C GLU A 42 -15.70 -4.78 16.24
N LYS A 43 -16.00 -5.85 16.98
CA LYS A 43 -15.06 -6.96 17.22
C LYS A 43 -14.50 -7.56 15.91
N HIS A 44 -15.32 -7.68 14.87
CA HIS A 44 -14.87 -8.23 13.58
C HIS A 44 -13.96 -7.25 12.84
N VAL A 45 -14.27 -5.95 12.88
CA VAL A 45 -13.44 -4.89 12.30
C VAL A 45 -12.09 -4.79 13.01
N VAL A 46 -12.10 -4.83 14.35
CA VAL A 46 -10.87 -4.89 15.18
C VAL A 46 -10.03 -6.11 14.80
N ASN A 47 -10.64 -7.28 14.69
CA ASN A 47 -9.93 -8.49 14.30
C ASN A 47 -9.39 -8.42 12.88
N TYR A 48 -10.08 -7.77 11.93
CA TYR A 48 -9.57 -7.55 10.58
C TYR A 48 -8.25 -6.78 10.64
N TRP A 49 -8.24 -5.65 11.36
CA TRP A 49 -7.03 -4.82 11.49
C TRP A 49 -5.88 -5.56 12.19
N LYS A 50 -6.18 -6.36 13.22
CA LYS A 50 -5.18 -7.23 13.87
C LYS A 50 -4.57 -8.23 12.89
N VAL A 51 -5.41 -8.93 12.12
CA VAL A 51 -4.95 -9.96 11.17
C VAL A 51 -4.08 -9.33 10.09
N VAL A 52 -4.53 -8.27 9.41
CA VAL A 52 -3.76 -7.67 8.31
C VAL A 52 -2.47 -7.01 8.79
N GLN A 53 -2.46 -6.44 10.01
CA GLN A 53 -1.24 -5.96 10.64
C GLN A 53 -0.26 -7.12 10.92
N CYS A 54 -0.72 -8.17 11.59
CA CYS A 54 0.14 -9.30 11.96
C CYS A 54 0.68 -10.03 10.73
N LEU A 55 -0.17 -10.25 9.72
CA LEU A 55 0.22 -10.86 8.47
C LEU A 55 1.24 -10.00 7.71
N GLY A 56 1.01 -8.69 7.60
CA GLY A 56 1.98 -7.77 7.00
C GLY A 56 3.32 -7.71 7.74
N GLU A 57 3.32 -7.89 9.06
CA GLU A 57 4.55 -8.02 9.82
C GLU A 57 5.25 -9.38 9.58
N ALA A 58 4.49 -10.47 9.48
CA ALA A 58 5.02 -11.82 9.40
C ALA A 58 5.46 -12.25 7.99
N ALA A 59 4.83 -11.74 6.94
CA ALA A 59 4.86 -12.35 5.60
C ALA A 59 5.33 -11.43 4.46
N ILE A 60 5.76 -10.20 4.73
CA ILE A 60 6.07 -9.24 3.65
C ILE A 60 7.21 -9.67 2.73
N ASP A 61 8.21 -10.36 3.27
CA ASP A 61 9.31 -10.91 2.51
C ASP A 61 8.87 -12.11 1.65
N MET A 62 7.91 -12.88 2.15
CA MET A 62 7.29 -13.97 1.41
C MET A 62 6.45 -13.43 0.25
N PHE A 63 5.66 -12.37 0.44
CA PHE A 63 4.93 -11.71 -0.66
C PHE A 63 5.87 -11.32 -1.81
N ALA A 64 7.01 -10.69 -1.51
CA ALA A 64 7.99 -10.31 -2.53
C ALA A 64 8.54 -11.52 -3.31
N ARG A 65 8.97 -12.57 -2.59
CA ARG A 65 9.49 -13.80 -3.22
C ARG A 65 8.44 -14.54 -4.04
N LEU A 66 7.20 -14.60 -3.54
CA LEU A 66 6.10 -15.26 -4.23
C LEU A 66 5.75 -14.55 -5.54
N LEU A 67 5.72 -13.22 -5.53
CA LEU A 67 5.45 -12.44 -6.74
C LEU A 67 6.56 -12.64 -7.79
N ASP A 68 7.83 -12.64 -7.36
CA ASP A 68 8.96 -12.96 -8.25
C ASP A 68 8.82 -14.38 -8.84
N ASN A 69 8.51 -15.38 -8.00
CA ASN A 69 8.28 -16.76 -8.45
C ASN A 69 7.10 -16.90 -9.41
N ILE A 70 5.95 -16.27 -9.12
CA ILE A 70 4.76 -16.33 -9.97
C ILE A 70 5.06 -15.90 -11.40
N THR A 71 5.86 -14.84 -11.58
CA THR A 71 6.26 -14.35 -12.91
C THR A 71 7.18 -15.30 -13.66
N LYS A 72 7.82 -16.26 -12.96
CA LYS A 72 8.76 -17.23 -13.53
C LYS A 72 8.16 -18.60 -13.76
N THR A 73 7.22 -19.03 -12.90
CA THR A 73 6.76 -20.42 -12.84
C THR A 73 5.31 -20.61 -13.26
N SER A 74 4.48 -19.56 -13.24
CA SER A 74 3.08 -19.69 -13.68
C SER A 74 3.01 -19.83 -15.19
N CYS A 75 2.07 -20.64 -15.69
CA CYS A 75 1.76 -20.61 -17.12
C CYS A 75 1.08 -19.28 -17.50
N SER A 76 1.13 -18.93 -18.79
CA SER A 76 0.58 -17.67 -19.32
C SER A 76 -0.89 -17.45 -18.94
N GLY A 77 -1.70 -18.51 -18.93
CA GLY A 77 -3.13 -18.42 -18.59
C GLY A 77 -3.45 -18.19 -17.10
N HIS A 78 -2.51 -18.48 -16.18
CA HIS A 78 -2.76 -18.35 -14.74
C HIS A 78 -1.90 -17.29 -14.05
N MET A 79 -0.86 -16.77 -14.72
CA MET A 79 0.08 -15.81 -14.13
C MET A 79 -0.63 -14.60 -13.50
N TYR A 80 -1.53 -13.94 -14.24
CA TYR A 80 -2.21 -12.74 -13.75
C TYR A 80 -3.25 -13.05 -12.67
N SER A 81 -3.97 -14.16 -12.77
CA SER A 81 -4.92 -14.58 -11.72
C SER A 81 -4.20 -14.85 -10.39
N ASN A 82 -3.15 -15.67 -10.42
CA ASN A 82 -2.33 -15.96 -9.25
C ASN A 82 -1.71 -14.69 -8.66
N MET A 83 -1.18 -13.81 -9.51
CA MET A 83 -0.62 -12.54 -9.10
C MET A 83 -1.67 -11.62 -8.45
N ASN A 84 -2.89 -11.56 -9.00
CA ASN A 84 -3.98 -10.74 -8.46
C ASN A 84 -4.34 -11.19 -7.04
N GLN A 85 -4.47 -12.48 -6.78
CA GLN A 85 -4.76 -13.00 -5.43
C GLN A 85 -3.69 -12.59 -4.41
N ILE A 86 -2.41 -12.75 -4.77
CA ILE A 86 -1.30 -12.37 -3.89
C ILE A 86 -1.25 -10.86 -3.65
N LEU A 87 -1.44 -10.05 -4.71
CA LEU A 87 -1.40 -8.60 -4.59
C LEU A 87 -2.59 -8.05 -3.82
N ARG A 88 -3.79 -8.60 -3.96
CA ARG A 88 -4.95 -8.19 -3.14
C ARG A 88 -4.67 -8.43 -1.66
N LEU A 89 -4.12 -9.59 -1.30
CA LEU A 89 -3.80 -9.88 0.09
C LEU A 89 -2.67 -8.97 0.61
N LEU A 90 -1.64 -8.73 -0.20
CA LEU A 90 -0.57 -7.77 0.11
C LEU A 90 -1.16 -6.37 0.36
N GLU A 91 -2.08 -5.92 -0.50
CA GLU A 91 -2.67 -4.59 -0.43
C GLU A 91 -3.47 -4.37 0.87
N HIS A 92 -4.17 -5.40 1.36
CA HIS A 92 -4.76 -5.42 2.71
C HIS A 92 -3.70 -5.30 3.82
N CYS A 93 -2.56 -5.99 3.67
CA CYS A 93 -1.47 -5.98 4.64
C CYS A 93 -0.77 -4.62 4.74
N LEU A 94 -0.75 -3.83 3.66
CA LEU A 94 -0.20 -2.45 3.60
C LEU A 94 -1.09 -1.44 4.34
N SER A 95 -1.43 -1.76 5.59
CA SER A 95 -2.37 -1.08 6.48
C SER A 95 -1.74 0.02 7.35
N SER A 96 -0.40 0.01 7.49
CA SER A 96 0.32 0.96 8.34
C SER A 96 1.66 1.35 7.73
N MET A 97 2.15 2.52 8.10
CA MET A 97 3.45 3.02 7.65
C MET A 97 4.60 2.06 7.98
N ALA A 98 4.52 1.36 9.11
CA ALA A 98 5.52 0.38 9.52
C ALA A 98 5.57 -0.81 8.54
N VAL A 99 4.41 -1.35 8.15
CA VAL A 99 4.37 -2.45 7.18
C VAL A 99 4.79 -1.98 5.79
N ILE A 100 4.35 -0.79 5.36
CA ILE A 100 4.74 -0.24 4.04
C ILE A 100 6.26 0.01 3.96
N ARG A 101 6.86 0.59 5.01
CA ARG A 101 8.34 0.73 5.10
C ARG A 101 9.05 -0.61 5.13
N ARG A 102 8.40 -1.66 5.64
CA ARG A 102 8.93 -3.03 5.57
C ARG A 102 8.88 -3.56 4.14
N ALA A 103 7.78 -3.33 3.42
CA ALA A 103 7.63 -3.69 2.01
C ALA A 103 8.67 -3.00 1.13
N LEU A 104 8.97 -1.71 1.37
CA LEU A 104 10.00 -0.96 0.64
C LEU A 104 11.42 -1.55 0.73
N ALA A 105 11.70 -2.40 1.73
CA ALA A 105 12.98 -3.14 1.79
C ALA A 105 13.10 -4.20 0.67
N TYR A 106 11.98 -4.56 0.02
CA TYR A 106 11.87 -5.51 -1.08
C TYR A 106 11.41 -4.81 -2.37
N LYS A 107 11.67 -3.50 -2.50
CA LYS A 107 11.14 -2.69 -3.60
C LYS A 107 11.55 -3.20 -4.99
N GLU A 108 12.75 -3.74 -5.16
CA GLU A 108 13.19 -4.21 -6.49
C GLU A 108 12.29 -5.36 -6.98
N ASP A 109 12.08 -6.38 -6.14
CA ASP A 109 11.21 -7.53 -6.43
C ASP A 109 9.75 -7.10 -6.59
N LEU A 110 9.26 -6.25 -5.67
CA LEU A 110 7.88 -5.77 -5.70
C LEU A 110 7.59 -4.90 -6.92
N LEU A 111 8.48 -3.98 -7.28
CA LEU A 111 8.27 -3.09 -8.41
C LEU A 111 8.27 -3.87 -9.72
N ALA A 112 9.18 -4.83 -9.90
CA ALA A 112 9.18 -5.68 -11.09
C ALA A 112 7.81 -6.36 -11.30
N ALA A 113 7.26 -6.97 -10.25
CA ALA A 113 5.93 -7.56 -10.30
C ALA A 113 4.85 -6.51 -10.55
N LEU A 114 4.77 -5.45 -9.76
CA LEU A 114 3.71 -4.42 -9.87
C LEU A 114 3.65 -3.80 -11.27
N PHE A 115 4.80 -3.50 -11.88
CA PHE A 115 4.84 -2.94 -13.24
C PHE A 115 4.43 -3.95 -14.31
N ASN A 116 4.69 -5.25 -14.12
CA ASN A 116 4.15 -6.29 -14.98
C ASN A 116 2.61 -6.30 -14.92
N GLY A 117 2.04 -6.28 -13.71
CA GLY A 117 0.59 -6.29 -13.49
C GLY A 117 -0.13 -5.00 -13.92
N ILE A 118 0.57 -3.87 -14.02
CA ILE A 118 0.03 -2.64 -14.60
C ILE A 118 -0.01 -2.73 -16.12
N ARG A 119 1.04 -3.27 -16.75
CA ARG A 119 1.20 -3.22 -18.21
C ARG A 119 0.33 -4.20 -18.99
N GLN A 120 -0.39 -5.08 -18.31
CA GLN A 120 -1.42 -5.93 -18.90
C GLN A 120 -2.77 -5.19 -19.04
N ASN A 121 -3.64 -5.69 -19.92
CA ASN A 121 -4.94 -5.07 -20.22
C ASN A 121 -6.14 -6.03 -20.03
N GLU A 122 -5.91 -7.21 -19.48
CA GLU A 122 -6.90 -8.30 -19.35
C GLU A 122 -7.67 -8.21 -18.02
N ASP A 123 -7.01 -7.85 -16.92
CA ASP A 123 -7.59 -7.82 -15.57
C ASP A 123 -7.53 -6.39 -15.00
N GLU A 124 -8.68 -5.69 -15.03
CA GLU A 124 -8.78 -4.33 -14.50
C GLU A 124 -8.59 -4.25 -12.98
N GLU A 125 -9.01 -5.27 -12.22
CA GLU A 125 -8.87 -5.31 -10.76
C GLU A 125 -7.40 -5.46 -10.37
N LEU A 126 -6.65 -6.27 -11.11
CA LEU A 126 -5.20 -6.41 -10.95
C LEU A 126 -4.48 -5.08 -11.21
N VAL A 127 -4.77 -4.40 -12.33
CA VAL A 127 -4.18 -3.08 -12.65
C VAL A 127 -4.45 -2.09 -11.51
N MET A 128 -5.71 -2.00 -11.09
CA MET A 128 -6.11 -1.11 -10.00
C MET A 128 -5.37 -1.45 -8.70
N THR A 129 -5.30 -2.73 -8.33
CA THR A 129 -4.59 -3.18 -7.13
C THR A 129 -3.11 -2.83 -7.19
N CYS A 130 -2.46 -2.99 -8.35
CA CYS A 130 -1.06 -2.58 -8.52
C CYS A 130 -0.88 -1.07 -8.30
N PHE A 131 -1.74 -0.23 -8.89
CA PHE A 131 -1.67 1.22 -8.67
C PHE A 131 -1.90 1.62 -7.21
N ARG A 132 -2.84 0.96 -6.50
CA ARG A 132 -3.04 1.18 -5.06
C ARG A 132 -1.79 0.88 -4.27
N ILE A 133 -1.16 -0.27 -4.51
CA ILE A 133 0.08 -0.66 -3.84
C ILE A 133 1.20 0.35 -4.15
N LEU A 134 1.41 0.71 -5.42
CA LEU A 134 2.43 1.69 -5.81
C LEU A 134 2.21 3.03 -5.12
N TYR A 135 0.97 3.49 -5.06
CA TYR A 135 0.63 4.71 -4.35
C TYR A 135 1.04 4.64 -2.86
N LYS A 136 0.69 3.55 -2.17
CA LYS A 136 1.08 3.34 -0.76
C LYS A 136 2.60 3.32 -0.59
N LEU A 137 3.32 2.63 -1.48
CA LEU A 137 4.79 2.56 -1.46
C LEU A 137 5.43 3.93 -1.69
N LEU A 138 4.97 4.70 -2.68
CA LEU A 138 5.46 6.05 -2.96
C LEU A 138 5.23 6.99 -1.78
N LEU A 139 4.04 6.93 -1.18
CA LEU A 139 3.68 7.76 -0.04
C LEU A 139 4.62 7.51 1.15
N ALA A 140 5.05 6.26 1.38
CA ALA A 140 6.02 5.95 2.43
C ALA A 140 7.48 6.11 2.03
N GLY A 141 7.75 6.07 0.73
CA GLY A 141 9.06 6.01 0.13
C GLY A 141 9.37 7.25 -0.71
N LYS A 142 9.15 8.45 -0.15
CA LYS A 142 9.34 9.72 -0.89
C LYS A 142 10.72 9.85 -1.54
N ASP A 143 11.75 9.32 -0.90
CA ASP A 143 13.14 9.35 -1.39
C ASP A 143 13.35 8.41 -2.60
N TYR A 144 12.34 7.61 -2.96
CA TYR A 144 12.36 6.69 -4.10
C TYR A 144 11.58 7.20 -5.31
N CYS A 145 10.97 8.40 -5.28
CA CYS A 145 10.18 8.90 -6.41
C CYS A 145 10.95 8.86 -7.75
N ALA A 146 12.24 9.20 -7.73
CA ALA A 146 13.10 9.14 -8.92
C ALA A 146 13.21 7.72 -9.51
N ALA A 147 13.31 6.70 -8.65
CA ALA A 147 13.36 5.29 -9.09
C ALA A 147 12.06 4.87 -9.79
N PHE A 148 10.90 5.24 -9.25
CA PHE A 148 9.60 4.93 -9.87
C PHE A 148 9.44 5.64 -11.22
N VAL A 149 9.89 6.90 -11.32
CA VAL A 149 9.90 7.64 -12.59
C VAL A 149 10.83 6.99 -13.61
N LYS A 150 12.03 6.56 -13.20
CA LYS A 150 12.99 5.85 -14.05
C LYS A 150 12.43 4.53 -14.60
N ILE A 151 11.69 3.77 -13.79
CA ILE A 151 11.08 2.49 -14.20
C ILE A 151 9.90 2.70 -15.18
N GLY A 152 9.35 3.91 -15.25
CA GLY A 152 8.37 4.30 -16.27
C GLY A 152 6.97 4.62 -15.75
N ILE A 153 6.78 4.89 -14.45
CA ILE A 153 5.44 5.14 -13.89
C ILE A 153 4.65 6.23 -14.63
N LEU A 154 5.33 7.27 -15.13
CA LEU A 154 4.67 8.34 -15.89
C LEU A 154 4.16 7.85 -17.25
N LYS A 155 4.90 6.95 -17.91
CA LYS A 155 4.46 6.33 -19.17
C LYS A 155 3.25 5.44 -18.91
N ASP A 156 3.30 4.63 -17.86
CA ASP A 156 2.23 3.70 -17.51
C ASP A 156 0.95 4.47 -17.10
N CYS A 157 1.05 5.47 -16.22
CA CYS A 157 -0.09 6.36 -15.91
C CYS A 157 -0.69 6.99 -17.18
N ASN A 158 0.14 7.51 -18.09
CA ASN A 158 -0.34 8.08 -19.35
C ASN A 158 -1.13 7.07 -20.18
N SER A 159 -0.62 5.85 -20.35
CA SER A 159 -1.29 4.79 -21.09
C SER A 159 -2.65 4.46 -20.48
N HIS A 160 -2.74 4.27 -19.16
CA HIS A 160 -3.99 3.91 -18.52
C HIS A 160 -5.04 5.03 -18.54
N ILE A 161 -4.62 6.29 -18.37
CA ILE A 161 -5.53 7.44 -18.49
C ILE A 161 -6.05 7.53 -19.94
N LYS A 162 -5.15 7.40 -20.92
CA LYS A 162 -5.53 7.47 -22.34
C LYS A 162 -6.48 6.35 -22.77
N CYS A 163 -6.18 5.11 -22.42
CA CYS A 163 -7.01 3.95 -22.76
C CYS A 163 -8.41 4.00 -22.12
N ARG A 164 -8.59 4.79 -21.06
CA ARG A 164 -9.86 4.94 -20.36
C ARG A 164 -10.65 6.16 -20.81
N LYS A 165 -10.17 6.93 -21.79
CA LYS A 165 -10.95 8.05 -22.35
C LYS A 165 -12.32 7.59 -22.82
N GLY A 166 -13.36 8.31 -22.42
CA GLY A 166 -14.74 7.96 -22.71
C GLY A 166 -15.30 6.81 -21.86
N LEU A 167 -14.50 6.17 -21.00
CA LEU A 167 -14.96 5.17 -20.04
C LEU A 167 -15.14 5.81 -18.67
N TYR A 168 -16.37 5.76 -18.16
CA TYR A 168 -16.75 6.41 -16.89
C TYR A 168 -17.31 5.43 -15.85
N GLY A 169 -17.01 4.13 -16.00
CA GLY A 169 -17.31 3.12 -15.00
C GLY A 169 -16.44 3.27 -13.74
N ILE A 170 -16.83 2.60 -12.66
CA ILE A 170 -16.15 2.69 -11.36
C ILE A 170 -14.66 2.28 -11.43
N TYR A 171 -14.33 1.21 -12.14
CA TYR A 171 -12.95 0.71 -12.27
C TYR A 171 -12.05 1.64 -13.11
N PRO A 172 -12.50 2.14 -14.29
CA PRO A 172 -11.80 3.19 -15.01
C PRO A 172 -11.52 4.43 -14.14
N LEU A 173 -12.53 4.96 -13.45
CA LEU A 173 -12.39 6.16 -12.63
C LEU A 173 -11.46 5.96 -11.43
N LEU A 174 -11.55 4.82 -10.75
CA LEU A 174 -10.62 4.47 -9.67
C LEU A 174 -9.19 4.36 -10.17
N THR A 175 -8.97 3.75 -11.34
CA THR A 175 -7.63 3.66 -11.93
C THR A 175 -7.05 5.05 -12.22
N VAL A 176 -7.83 5.95 -12.81
CA VAL A 176 -7.41 7.33 -13.09
C VAL A 176 -7.20 8.12 -11.79
N LEU A 177 -8.03 7.92 -10.77
CA LEU A 177 -7.85 8.53 -9.46
C LEU A 177 -6.51 8.11 -8.83
N TYR A 178 -6.15 6.82 -8.86
CA TYR A 178 -4.86 6.39 -8.32
C TYR A 178 -3.67 6.88 -9.15
N CYS A 179 -3.80 6.97 -10.48
CA CYS A 179 -2.81 7.68 -11.30
C CYS A 179 -2.66 9.15 -10.85
N THR A 180 -3.78 9.83 -10.60
CA THR A 180 -3.81 11.21 -10.11
C THR A 180 -3.09 11.35 -8.76
N LYS A 181 -3.37 10.44 -7.82
CA LYS A 181 -2.72 10.38 -6.50
C LYS A 181 -1.22 10.14 -6.60
N ILE A 182 -0.78 9.25 -7.49
CA ILE A 182 0.64 8.99 -7.76
C ILE A 182 1.34 10.24 -8.31
N LEU A 183 0.76 10.89 -9.33
CA LEU A 183 1.31 12.13 -9.88
C LEU A 183 1.43 13.22 -8.82
N TRP A 184 0.44 13.31 -7.92
CA TRP A 184 0.49 14.24 -6.80
C TRP A 184 1.61 13.94 -5.82
N VAL A 185 1.75 12.69 -5.36
CA VAL A 185 2.83 12.30 -4.44
C VAL A 185 4.20 12.63 -5.03
N ILE A 186 4.42 12.33 -6.32
CA ILE A 186 5.69 12.65 -6.98
C ILE A 186 5.88 14.17 -7.08
N SER A 187 4.83 14.94 -7.39
CA SER A 187 4.92 16.41 -7.44
C SER A 187 5.20 17.05 -6.08
N GLU A 188 4.60 16.53 -5.01
CA GLU A 188 4.68 17.10 -3.67
C GLU A 188 5.97 16.68 -2.96
N PHE A 189 6.38 15.42 -3.12
CA PHE A 189 7.44 14.81 -2.32
C PHE A 189 8.67 14.35 -3.11
N GLY A 190 8.60 14.31 -4.44
CA GLY A 190 9.75 13.94 -5.27
C GLY A 190 10.91 14.92 -5.18
N GLU A 191 12.08 14.51 -5.64
CA GLU A 191 13.25 15.39 -5.78
C GLU A 191 12.98 16.50 -6.82
N GLN A 192 13.72 17.62 -6.73
CA GLN A 192 13.49 18.82 -7.55
C GLN A 192 13.40 18.50 -9.07
N GLY A 193 14.31 17.66 -9.57
CA GLY A 193 14.28 17.21 -10.98
C GLY A 193 13.01 16.42 -11.32
N THR A 194 12.64 15.48 -10.46
CA THR A 194 11.46 14.63 -10.61
C THR A 194 10.15 15.43 -10.57
N LYS A 195 10.06 16.44 -9.68
CA LYS A 195 8.88 17.33 -9.58
C LYS A 195 8.62 18.08 -10.88
N GLY A 196 9.67 18.65 -11.47
CA GLY A 196 9.58 19.41 -12.71
C GLY A 196 9.10 18.58 -13.91
N MET A 197 9.27 17.26 -13.86
CA MET A 197 8.81 16.35 -14.90
C MET A 197 7.29 16.19 -14.91
N ILE A 198 6.61 16.30 -13.77
CA ILE A 198 5.17 16.00 -13.66
C ILE A 198 4.32 16.91 -14.56
N ILE A 199 4.45 18.22 -14.41
CA ILE A 199 3.62 19.18 -15.19
C ILE A 199 3.93 19.11 -16.69
N LYS A 200 5.16 18.76 -17.04
CA LYS A 200 5.58 18.60 -18.43
C LYS A 200 5.19 17.23 -19.02
N SER A 201 4.84 16.26 -18.17
CA SER A 201 4.57 14.89 -18.58
C SER A 201 3.31 14.76 -19.43
N LYS A 202 3.30 13.78 -20.34
CA LYS A 202 2.10 13.42 -21.10
C LYS A 202 0.97 12.95 -20.16
N ALA A 203 1.30 12.19 -19.12
CA ALA A 203 0.33 11.72 -18.13
C ALA A 203 -0.47 12.86 -17.49
N TYR A 204 0.20 13.92 -17.06
CA TYR A 204 -0.48 15.06 -16.43
C TYR A 204 -1.37 15.84 -17.40
N LYS A 205 -0.90 16.06 -18.63
CA LYS A 205 -1.72 16.70 -19.68
C LYS A 205 -2.96 15.86 -20.01
N GLU A 206 -2.75 14.55 -20.11
CA GLU A 206 -3.81 13.59 -20.39
C GLU A 206 -4.83 13.52 -19.24
N LEU A 207 -4.36 13.60 -18.00
CA LEU A 207 -5.22 13.68 -16.82
C LEU A 207 -6.08 14.95 -16.83
N CYS A 208 -5.51 16.11 -17.14
CA CYS A 208 -6.27 17.36 -17.22
C CYS A 208 -7.38 17.24 -18.27
N SER A 209 -7.03 16.76 -19.47
CA SER A 209 -7.99 16.52 -20.54
C SER A 209 -9.06 15.50 -20.14
N TYR A 210 -8.69 14.40 -19.49
CA TYR A 210 -9.64 13.40 -19.02
C TYR A 210 -10.68 14.02 -18.09
N VAL A 211 -10.23 14.74 -17.05
CA VAL A 211 -11.11 15.28 -16.02
C VAL A 211 -12.01 16.40 -16.55
N GLU A 212 -11.52 17.24 -17.47
CA GLU A 212 -12.31 18.30 -18.11
C GLU A 212 -13.48 17.75 -18.96
N ASN A 213 -13.30 16.56 -19.55
CA ASN A 213 -14.32 15.92 -20.40
C ASN A 213 -15.33 15.04 -19.63
N VAL A 214 -15.18 14.89 -18.32
CA VAL A 214 -16.15 14.16 -17.49
C VAL A 214 -17.33 15.09 -17.16
N HIS A 215 -18.27 15.20 -18.10
CA HIS A 215 -19.42 16.11 -17.96
C HIS A 215 -20.59 15.54 -17.15
N SER A 216 -20.67 14.22 -17.01
CA SER A 216 -21.69 13.53 -16.20
C SER A 216 -21.13 12.21 -15.68
N PRO A 217 -20.47 12.20 -14.51
CA PRO A 217 -19.99 10.96 -13.92
C PRO A 217 -21.17 10.02 -13.65
N VAL A 218 -20.93 8.71 -13.73
CA VAL A 218 -21.91 7.70 -13.34
C VAL A 218 -22.34 7.98 -11.90
N LYS A 219 -23.65 7.88 -11.62
CA LYS A 219 -24.22 8.12 -10.28
C LYS A 219 -23.41 7.37 -9.21
N GLY A 220 -22.94 8.09 -8.20
CA GLY A 220 -22.11 7.54 -7.11
C GLY A 220 -20.60 7.65 -7.33
N THR A 221 -20.14 8.25 -8.43
CA THR A 221 -18.71 8.47 -8.71
C THR A 221 -18.30 9.95 -8.71
N GLU A 222 -19.23 10.86 -8.40
CA GLU A 222 -19.04 12.31 -8.33
C GLU A 222 -17.91 12.70 -7.37
N CYS A 223 -17.79 11.97 -6.25
CA CYS A 223 -16.76 12.20 -5.26
C CYS A 223 -15.35 11.90 -5.80
N LEU A 224 -15.19 10.88 -6.65
CA LEU A 224 -13.91 10.50 -7.23
C LEU A 224 -13.42 11.59 -8.20
N VAL A 225 -14.31 12.11 -9.03
CA VAL A 225 -14.01 13.19 -9.97
C VAL A 225 -13.70 14.49 -9.23
N SER A 226 -14.45 14.79 -8.17
CA SER A 226 -14.19 15.95 -7.30
C SER A 226 -12.81 15.85 -6.64
N GLU A 227 -12.44 14.66 -6.14
CA GLU A 227 -11.11 14.41 -5.56
C GLU A 227 -10.00 14.62 -6.61
N MET A 228 -10.19 14.14 -7.84
CA MET A 228 -9.23 14.37 -8.93
C MET A 228 -9.04 15.86 -9.22
N HIS A 229 -10.12 16.65 -9.29
CA HIS A 229 -10.04 18.11 -9.47
C HIS A 229 -9.23 18.79 -8.35
N ILE A 230 -9.49 18.42 -7.09
CA ILE A 230 -8.77 18.95 -5.92
C ILE A 230 -7.28 18.63 -6.04
N ILE A 231 -6.94 17.40 -6.38
CA ILE A 231 -5.55 16.96 -6.52
C ILE A 231 -4.85 17.68 -7.68
N ILE A 232 -5.49 17.80 -8.84
CA ILE A 232 -4.95 18.53 -10.00
C ILE A 232 -4.66 19.99 -9.64
N ALA A 233 -5.58 20.65 -8.92
CA ALA A 233 -5.38 22.01 -8.45
C ALA A 233 -4.15 22.14 -7.52
N ARG A 234 -3.87 21.12 -6.70
CA ARG A 234 -2.65 21.07 -5.85
C ARG A 234 -1.39 20.89 -6.70
N ILE A 235 -1.39 19.97 -7.67
CA ILE A 235 -0.25 19.77 -8.58
C ILE A 235 0.09 21.07 -9.30
N LYS A 236 -0.92 21.81 -9.80
CA LYS A 236 -0.73 23.12 -10.48
C LYS A 236 -0.03 24.17 -9.60
N LYS A 237 -0.25 24.15 -8.28
CA LYS A 237 0.31 25.11 -7.33
C LYS A 237 1.73 24.74 -6.85
N CYS A 238 2.07 23.46 -6.85
CA CYS A 238 3.32 22.93 -6.29
C CYS A 238 4.64 23.61 -6.80
N PRO A 239 4.77 24.04 -8.07
CA PRO A 239 6.00 24.72 -8.53
C PRO A 239 6.19 26.14 -8.00
N LYS A 240 5.11 26.82 -7.56
CA LYS A 240 5.10 28.28 -7.32
C LYS A 240 5.38 28.67 -5.86
N GLU A 241 5.29 27.76 -4.90
CA GLU A 241 5.39 28.07 -3.46
C GLU A 241 6.85 28.13 -2.91
N ARG A 242 7.89 28.20 -3.76
CA ARG A 242 9.31 28.11 -3.32
C ARG A 242 10.18 29.37 -3.49
N THR A 243 9.57 30.55 -3.50
CA THR A 243 10.32 31.82 -3.35
C THR A 243 9.76 32.60 -2.17
N ALA A 244 10.32 32.41 -0.97
CA ALA A 244 10.50 33.47 0.05
C ALA A 244 10.84 32.95 1.47
N SER A 245 10.56 31.69 1.85
CA SER A 245 10.98 31.20 3.17
C SER A 245 11.38 29.73 3.13
N GLY A 246 12.60 29.45 3.60
CA GLY A 246 13.27 28.15 3.53
C GLY A 246 12.68 27.06 4.42
N THR A 247 11.40 27.11 4.77
CA THR A 247 10.76 26.01 5.50
C THR A 247 10.29 24.95 4.50
N THR A 248 11.16 23.97 4.25
CA THR A 248 10.73 22.70 3.65
C THR A 248 9.57 22.16 4.49
N ARG A 249 8.34 22.10 3.95
CA ARG A 249 7.23 21.38 4.58
C ARG A 249 7.73 19.99 4.96
N THR A 250 8.02 19.77 6.23
CA THR A 250 8.38 18.46 6.76
C THR A 250 7.12 17.61 6.73
N TRP A 251 7.01 16.78 5.70
CA TRP A 251 6.01 15.72 5.69
C TRP A 251 6.22 14.85 6.92
N VAL A 252 5.27 14.88 7.84
CA VAL A 252 5.20 13.96 8.96
C VAL A 252 4.37 12.78 8.47
N PRO A 253 4.96 11.60 8.20
CA PRO A 253 4.21 10.39 7.94
C PRO A 253 3.26 10.20 9.11
N LYS A 254 1.98 10.35 8.86
CA LYS A 254 1.02 9.94 9.86
C LYS A 254 1.13 8.42 9.94
N VAL A 255 1.10 7.86 11.15
CA VAL A 255 1.39 6.43 11.40
C VAL A 255 0.52 5.49 10.54
N LEU A 256 -0.63 5.98 10.08
CA LEU A 256 -1.61 5.28 9.25
C LEU A 256 -1.92 6.07 7.97
N LEU A 257 -2.27 5.34 6.91
CA LEU A 257 -2.79 5.92 5.67
C LEU A 257 -4.26 6.32 5.87
N TYR A 258 -4.53 7.63 5.88
CA TYR A 258 -5.87 8.18 6.18
C TYR A 258 -6.94 7.71 5.18
N GLU A 259 -6.53 7.35 3.97
CA GLU A 259 -7.41 6.95 2.88
C GLU A 259 -8.10 5.61 3.12
N ASP A 260 -7.52 4.74 3.95
CA ASP A 260 -8.09 3.43 4.27
C ASP A 260 -8.98 3.46 5.54
N ILE A 261 -8.93 4.54 6.33
CA ILE A 261 -9.56 4.58 7.66
C ILE A 261 -10.85 5.40 7.65
N GLY A 262 -11.08 6.29 6.68
CA GLY A 262 -12.38 6.97 6.47
C GLY A 262 -12.91 7.83 7.65
N GLN A 263 -12.28 7.78 8.81
CA GLN A 263 -12.69 8.41 10.06
C GLN A 263 -11.44 8.77 10.85
N LYS A 264 -11.42 9.99 11.41
CA LYS A 264 -10.28 10.51 12.18
C LYS A 264 -10.13 9.86 13.55
N ASP A 265 -11.05 8.99 13.97
CA ASP A 265 -11.23 8.70 15.40
C ASP A 265 -10.77 7.31 15.87
N HIS A 266 -10.40 6.39 14.98
CA HIS A 266 -9.99 5.03 15.39
C HIS A 266 -8.72 4.56 14.68
N ALA A 267 -7.57 4.99 15.19
CA ALA A 267 -6.27 4.45 14.80
C ALA A 267 -6.09 3.05 15.41
N TYR A 268 -6.42 1.99 14.66
CA TYR A 268 -6.20 0.61 15.10
C TYR A 268 -4.70 0.26 15.04
N ILE A 269 -3.97 0.59 16.09
CA ILE A 269 -2.55 0.27 16.22
C ILE A 269 -2.39 -0.78 17.33
N PHE A 270 -1.89 -1.97 16.98
CA PHE A 270 -1.70 -3.05 17.96
C PHE A 270 -0.23 -3.26 18.30
N CYS A 271 0.05 -3.75 19.51
CA CYS A 271 1.39 -4.16 19.93
C CYS A 271 1.98 -5.25 19.01
N SER A 272 3.25 -5.10 18.64
CA SER A 272 4.02 -6.06 17.84
C SER A 272 4.48 -7.29 18.64
N SER A 273 4.41 -7.29 19.98
CA SER A 273 4.69 -8.51 20.75
C SER A 273 3.60 -9.58 20.50
N PRO A 274 3.97 -10.80 20.09
CA PRO A 274 3.03 -11.91 19.87
C PRO A 274 2.17 -12.25 21.09
N SER A 275 2.71 -12.15 22.30
CA SER A 275 2.00 -12.45 23.55
C SER A 275 1.01 -11.36 23.99
N CYS A 276 1.09 -10.16 23.41
CA CYS A 276 0.32 -9.00 23.88
C CYS A 276 -0.81 -8.59 22.92
N ARG A 277 -0.46 -8.12 21.72
CA ARG A 277 -1.42 -7.61 20.69
C ARG A 277 -2.49 -6.61 21.18
N LYS A 278 -2.30 -5.98 22.34
CA LYS A 278 -3.23 -4.95 22.85
C LYS A 278 -3.28 -3.78 21.88
N GLN A 279 -4.48 -3.27 21.67
CA GLN A 279 -4.68 -2.01 20.95
C GLN A 279 -4.05 -0.88 21.75
N GLN A 280 -3.44 0.07 21.06
CA GLN A 280 -3.01 1.33 21.66
C GLN A 280 -4.26 2.03 22.19
N ALA A 281 -4.25 2.32 23.49
CA ALA A 281 -5.24 3.20 24.09
C ALA A 281 -4.88 4.66 23.79
N ASP A 282 -5.90 5.51 23.66
CA ASP A 282 -5.72 6.94 23.43
C ASP A 282 -4.80 7.57 24.49
N GLY A 283 -3.92 8.46 24.03
CA GLY A 283 -2.97 9.18 24.88
C GLY A 283 -1.76 8.37 25.37
N LYS A 284 -1.69 7.04 25.19
CA LYS A 284 -0.50 6.27 25.55
C LYS A 284 0.55 6.30 24.44
N LYS A 285 1.79 6.61 24.81
CA LYS A 285 2.94 6.60 23.89
C LYS A 285 3.27 5.17 23.47
N ILE A 286 3.36 4.94 22.16
CA ILE A 286 3.91 3.71 21.61
C ILE A 286 5.43 3.77 21.65
N LEU A 287 6.05 2.69 22.11
CA LEU A 287 7.48 2.46 21.97
C LEU A 287 7.77 1.81 20.62
N TYR A 288 8.86 2.20 19.99
CA TYR A 288 9.34 1.56 18.77
C TYR A 288 10.66 0.85 19.07
N CYS A 289 10.93 -0.24 18.35
CA CYS A 289 12.26 -0.85 18.36
C CYS A 289 13.30 0.21 17.98
N GLY A 290 14.31 0.43 18.83
CA GLY A 290 15.32 1.47 18.60
C GLY A 290 16.14 1.25 17.33
N ASP A 291 16.31 -0.02 16.95
CA ASP A 291 17.07 -0.46 15.80
C ASP A 291 16.26 -0.33 14.50
N CYS A 292 15.26 -1.20 14.27
CA CYS A 292 14.52 -1.16 13.00
C CYS A 292 13.47 -0.05 12.92
N ARG A 293 12.98 0.46 14.07
CA ARG A 293 11.85 1.41 14.17
C ARG A 293 10.54 0.92 13.54
N LEU A 294 10.39 -0.40 13.34
CA LEU A 294 9.19 -1.00 12.71
C LEU A 294 8.31 -1.77 13.68
N ALA A 295 8.91 -2.47 14.64
CA ALA A 295 8.14 -3.11 15.70
C ALA A 295 7.70 -2.04 16.71
N ARG A 296 6.47 -2.18 17.21
CA ARG A 296 5.81 -1.24 18.12
C ARG A 296 5.33 -1.93 19.38
N TYR A 297 5.39 -1.25 20.52
CA TYR A 297 5.10 -1.87 21.81
C TYR A 297 4.29 -0.94 22.70
N CYS A 298 3.34 -1.51 23.42
CA CYS A 298 2.55 -0.76 24.40
C CYS A 298 3.33 -0.45 25.68
N ASN A 299 4.42 -1.18 25.95
CA ASN A 299 5.32 -0.99 27.09
C ASN A 299 6.69 -1.64 26.84
N GLU A 300 7.66 -1.38 27.72
CA GLU A 300 9.02 -1.93 27.60
C GLU A 300 9.09 -3.44 27.77
N GLU A 301 8.20 -4.03 28.59
CA GLU A 301 8.17 -5.46 28.84
C GLU A 301 7.89 -6.23 27.55
N CYS A 302 6.85 -5.81 26.81
CA CYS A 302 6.52 -6.35 25.49
C CYS A 302 7.69 -6.21 24.51
N GLN A 303 8.44 -5.11 24.60
CA GLN A 303 9.62 -4.90 23.75
C GLN A 303 10.75 -5.87 24.10
N LYS A 304 11.09 -6.00 25.40
CA LYS A 304 12.17 -6.88 25.88
C LYS A 304 11.85 -8.34 25.59
N GLU A 305 10.61 -8.76 25.80
CA GLU A 305 10.15 -10.11 25.51
C GLU A 305 10.24 -10.44 24.02
N HIS A 306 9.60 -9.63 23.16
CA HIS A 306 9.62 -9.85 21.70
C HIS A 306 11.05 -9.77 21.13
N TRP A 307 11.91 -8.90 21.70
CA TRP A 307 13.32 -8.84 21.34
C TRP A 307 14.04 -10.17 21.58
N ARG A 308 13.81 -10.79 22.74
CA ARG A 308 14.44 -12.06 23.13
C ARG A 308 13.87 -13.27 22.39
N SER A 309 12.58 -13.27 22.08
CA SER A 309 11.91 -14.43 21.45
C SER A 309 12.38 -14.65 20.01
N ASP A 310 12.27 -13.63 19.15
CA ASP A 310 12.51 -13.79 17.72
C ASP A 310 12.83 -12.47 16.99
N HIS A 311 12.45 -11.32 17.55
CA HIS A 311 12.63 -10.04 16.84
C HIS A 311 14.10 -9.69 16.62
N ARG A 312 14.99 -9.97 17.59
CA ARG A 312 16.43 -9.61 17.49
C ARG A 312 17.08 -10.14 16.22
N GLU A 313 16.90 -11.42 15.92
CA GLU A 313 17.54 -12.06 14.77
C GLU A 313 17.04 -11.43 13.45
N LYS A 314 15.71 -11.33 13.31
CA LYS A 314 15.07 -10.74 12.12
C LYS A 314 15.44 -9.26 11.95
N CYS A 315 15.48 -8.51 13.05
CA CYS A 315 15.83 -7.09 13.10
C CYS A 315 17.27 -6.86 12.65
N LEU A 316 18.23 -7.59 13.24
CA LEU A 316 19.66 -7.43 12.92
C LEU A 316 20.01 -7.90 11.52
N LYS A 317 19.42 -9.02 11.05
CA LYS A 317 19.58 -9.48 9.65
C LYS A 317 19.15 -8.41 8.65
N ARG A 318 18.06 -7.71 8.94
CA ARG A 318 17.55 -6.63 8.09
C ARG A 318 18.49 -5.42 8.06
N ILE A 319 18.90 -4.90 9.22
CA ILE A 319 19.74 -3.70 9.30
C ILE A 319 21.06 -3.90 8.54
N ARG A 320 21.59 -5.13 8.56
CA ARG A 320 22.76 -5.50 7.76
C ARG A 320 22.52 -5.44 6.26
N LYS A 321 21.32 -5.78 5.77
CA LYS A 321 20.97 -5.64 4.34
C LYS A 321 20.85 -4.17 3.94
N GLU A 322 20.18 -3.36 4.75
CA GLU A 322 19.99 -1.93 4.47
C GLU A 322 21.31 -1.15 4.40
N LYS A 323 22.32 -1.52 5.20
CA LYS A 323 23.66 -0.88 5.14
C LYS A 323 24.47 -1.26 3.89
N LYS A 324 24.06 -2.28 3.14
CA LYS A 324 24.78 -2.77 1.94
C LYS A 324 24.21 -2.22 0.63
N THR A 325 23.05 -1.59 0.68
CA THR A 325 22.34 -0.97 -0.47
C THR A 325 22.44 0.54 -0.39
#